data_AF-A0AAN6ESL8-F1
#
_entry.id   AF-A0AAN6ESL8-F1
#
_cell.length_a   1.000
_cell.length_b   1.000
_cell.length_c   1.000
_cell.angle_alpha   90.00
_cell.angle_beta   90.00
_cell.angle_gamma   90.00
#
_symmetry.space_group_name_H-M   'P 1'
#
loop_
_entity.id
_entity.type
_entity.pdbx_description
1 polymer ?
#
loop_
_entity_poly.entity_id
_entity_poly.type
_entity_poly.pdbx_seq_one_letter_code
_entity_poly.pdbx_strand_id
1 'polypeptide(L)'
;MSDGALFKPEKDFSKDADRILPEAEALAKTDLQKAIDKILPLEKQARQSSDLATTSRCLVTIVTLCKEAGDWSLLNEQLQLLSKKHGQLKQAITNMVQTVMGFLDDTPSLETKLSVIEALRTVTEGKIFVEVERARITRILSNIKKEQGDIKSACDILCELQVETFGSMTRREKTEFILEQVDLCIQNDDWTQAGILSRKIGTKYFARKPKKTPEQLEKEKKEREEKEKKRSADEPPPEKEDDVTDLKLRYYEQQITLAKHEDKYLEVCKHYRQVLDTESVEQNPDQLRAVLQRVIYFVLLAPYDNEQSDLLHRVAQDSRNADLVPKDAALLKQFTIPELMRWPMIEQQYGDHLCSTDIFSKTSDATDPKAHTRYEALRHRVIEHNVRVIARYYTRITFPRLTELLDLSEEETEKYISDLVTKKTVYARIDRPARVVSFEVKRGPDEILDEWGNSMRGLLGLLERVGHLMQREEMMARIQPGPEKEGKKVKAAS
;
A
#
# COMPACT_ATOMS: atom_id res chain seq x y z
N MET A 1 -31.96 18.21 0.15
CA MET A 1 -32.61 19.19 -0.74
C MET A 1 -33.30 20.22 0.14
N SER A 2 -32.57 21.25 0.55
CA SER A 2 -33.13 22.48 1.12
C SER A 2 -32.33 23.59 0.46
N ASP A 3 -33.03 24.35 -0.38
CA ASP A 3 -32.50 25.32 -1.32
C ASP A 3 -31.37 26.19 -0.78
N GLY A 4 -30.27 26.21 -1.53
CA GLY A 4 -29.23 27.23 -1.48
C GLY A 4 -29.73 28.56 -2.05
N ALA A 5 -30.85 29.06 -1.55
CA ALA A 5 -31.16 30.46 -1.69
C ALA A 5 -30.23 31.20 -0.73
N LEU A 6 -29.28 31.97 -1.29
CA LEU A 6 -28.75 33.13 -0.59
C LEU A 6 -29.97 33.94 -0.13
N PHE A 7 -30.32 33.82 1.15
CA PHE A 7 -31.23 34.77 1.77
C PHE A 7 -30.59 36.13 1.52
N LYS A 8 -31.20 36.93 0.64
CA LYS A 8 -30.89 38.36 0.58
C LYS A 8 -31.10 38.86 2.00
N PRO A 9 -30.10 39.51 2.61
CA PRO A 9 -30.27 40.07 3.95
C PRO A 9 -31.51 40.97 3.90
N GLU A 10 -32.48 40.72 4.79
CA GLU A 10 -33.68 41.55 4.85
C GLU A 10 -33.33 43.00 5.23
N LYS A 11 -32.17 43.18 5.89
CA LYS A 11 -31.48 44.45 6.16
C LYS A 11 -29.97 44.25 6.20
N ASP A 12 -29.23 45.04 5.42
CA ASP A 12 -27.76 45.13 5.48
C ASP A 12 -27.33 45.99 6.67
N PHE A 13 -26.64 45.39 7.65
CA PHE A 13 -26.08 46.11 8.80
C PHE A 13 -24.58 46.43 8.63
N SER A 14 -24.05 46.28 7.42
CA SER A 14 -22.64 46.50 7.09
C SER A 14 -22.14 47.90 7.51
N LYS A 15 -22.96 48.92 7.31
CA LYS A 15 -22.64 50.33 7.68
C LYS A 15 -22.56 50.56 9.18
N ASP A 16 -23.35 49.84 9.97
CA ASP A 16 -23.33 49.94 11.42
C ASP A 16 -22.15 49.15 11.99
N ALA A 17 -21.81 48.01 11.38
CA ALA A 17 -20.59 47.29 11.71
C ALA A 17 -19.32 48.10 11.38
N ASP A 18 -19.27 48.81 10.25
CA ASP A 18 -18.11 49.65 9.92
C ASP A 18 -17.89 50.82 10.89
N ARG A 19 -18.90 51.20 11.68
CA ARG A 19 -18.77 52.19 12.77
C ARG A 19 -18.44 51.56 14.11
N ILE A 20 -19.15 50.48 14.47
CA ILE A 20 -19.09 49.88 15.81
C ILE A 20 -17.84 49.00 15.98
N LEU A 21 -17.37 48.34 14.93
CA LEU A 21 -16.17 47.50 14.98
C LEU A 21 -14.89 48.30 15.35
N PRO A 22 -14.54 49.42 14.69
CA PRO A 22 -13.36 50.20 15.07
C PRO A 22 -13.52 50.90 16.43
N GLU A 23 -14.74 51.28 16.83
CA GLU A 23 -14.99 51.79 18.18
C GLU A 23 -14.77 50.71 19.24
N ALA A 24 -15.14 49.47 18.96
CA ALA A 24 -14.89 48.33 19.83
C ALA A 24 -13.40 47.96 19.88
N GLU A 25 -12.67 48.05 18.77
CA GLU A 25 -11.19 47.89 18.72
C GLU A 25 -10.47 48.94 19.58
N ALA A 26 -10.93 50.20 19.53
CA ALA A 26 -10.37 51.26 20.37
C ALA A 26 -10.65 51.03 21.87
N LEU A 27 -11.82 50.49 22.20
CA LEU A 27 -12.22 50.19 23.59
C LEU A 27 -11.62 48.90 24.13
N ALA A 28 -11.26 47.95 23.26
CA ALA A 28 -10.60 46.71 23.67
C ALA A 28 -9.22 46.96 24.28
N LYS A 29 -8.57 48.10 23.97
CA LYS A 29 -7.31 48.52 24.59
C LYS A 29 -7.45 48.94 26.06
N THR A 30 -8.67 49.28 26.51
CA THR A 30 -8.94 49.70 27.89
C THR A 30 -9.77 48.69 28.67
N ASP A 31 -10.82 48.11 28.09
CA ASP A 31 -11.69 47.11 28.73
C ASP A 31 -12.25 46.12 27.68
N LEU A 32 -11.78 44.88 27.71
CA LEU A 32 -12.11 43.88 26.71
C LEU A 32 -13.55 43.34 26.80
N GLN A 33 -14.07 43.12 28.01
CA GLN A 33 -15.46 42.65 28.20
C GLN A 33 -16.48 43.67 27.67
N LYS A 34 -16.25 44.97 27.90
CA LYS A 34 -17.13 46.04 27.40
C LYS A 34 -17.10 46.15 25.87
N ALA A 35 -15.97 45.85 25.24
CA ALA A 35 -15.88 45.80 23.78
C ALA A 35 -16.72 44.65 23.21
N ILE A 36 -16.66 43.46 23.83
CA ILE A 36 -17.48 42.31 23.43
C ILE A 36 -18.97 42.60 23.63
N ASP A 37 -19.36 43.17 24.78
CA ASP A 37 -20.75 43.54 25.07
C ASP A 37 -21.34 44.56 24.10
N LYS A 38 -20.51 45.38 23.44
CA LYS A 38 -20.95 46.28 22.36
C LYS A 38 -21.17 45.56 21.03
N ILE A 39 -20.41 44.50 20.74
CA ILE A 39 -20.52 43.74 19.49
C ILE A 39 -21.68 42.74 19.55
N LEU A 40 -21.97 42.16 20.73
CA LEU A 40 -23.01 41.14 20.91
C LEU A 40 -24.45 41.58 20.49
N PRO A 41 -24.91 42.82 20.75
CA PRO A 41 -26.20 43.30 20.27
C PRO A 41 -26.28 43.38 18.74
N LEU A 42 -25.20 43.86 18.10
CA LEU A 42 -25.13 43.95 16.64
C LEU A 42 -25.09 42.56 15.99
N GLU A 43 -24.34 41.63 16.60
CA GLU A 43 -24.35 40.21 16.23
C GLU A 43 -25.76 39.60 16.32
N LYS A 44 -26.52 39.94 17.36
CA LYS A 44 -27.92 39.48 17.50
C LYS A 44 -28.84 40.03 16.42
N GLN A 45 -28.71 41.30 16.07
CA GLN A 45 -29.51 41.94 15.01
C GLN A 45 -29.16 41.37 13.63
N ALA A 46 -27.86 41.24 13.33
CA ALA A 46 -27.38 40.67 12.07
C ALA A 46 -27.74 39.18 11.91
N ARG A 47 -27.72 38.41 13.01
CA ARG A 47 -28.22 37.02 13.01
C ARG A 47 -29.72 36.96 12.70
N GLN A 48 -30.53 37.82 13.33
CA GLN A 48 -31.97 37.85 13.11
C GLN A 48 -32.33 38.24 11.67
N SER A 49 -31.54 39.11 11.03
CA SER A 49 -31.71 39.48 9.62
C SER A 49 -31.05 38.53 8.62
N SER A 50 -30.45 37.42 9.10
CA SER A 50 -29.69 36.46 8.28
C SER A 50 -28.56 37.09 7.44
N ASP A 51 -27.97 38.19 7.91
CA ASP A 51 -26.84 38.87 7.25
C ASP A 51 -25.52 38.13 7.55
N LEU A 52 -25.07 37.34 6.57
CA LEU A 52 -23.83 36.58 6.67
C LEU A 52 -22.59 37.46 6.83
N ALA A 53 -22.48 38.53 6.04
CA ALA A 53 -21.26 39.35 5.97
C ALA A 53 -21.02 40.06 7.29
N THR A 54 -22.07 40.66 7.84
CA THR A 54 -21.98 41.38 9.11
C THR A 54 -21.80 40.42 10.29
N THR A 55 -22.53 39.29 10.31
CA THR A 55 -22.40 38.28 11.38
C THR A 55 -20.99 37.66 11.40
N SER A 56 -20.45 37.28 10.24
CA SER A 56 -19.10 36.72 10.15
C SER A 56 -18.03 37.71 10.58
N ARG A 57 -18.12 38.99 10.16
CA ARG A 57 -17.20 40.04 10.63
C ARG A 57 -17.27 40.22 12.14
N CYS A 58 -18.45 40.25 12.74
CA CYS A 58 -18.60 40.38 14.20
C CYS A 58 -17.97 39.21 14.96
N LEU A 59 -18.13 37.98 14.48
CA LEU A 59 -17.50 36.82 15.12
C LEU A 59 -15.98 36.88 14.98
N VAL A 60 -15.47 37.21 13.79
CA VAL A 60 -14.03 37.32 13.55
C VAL A 60 -13.43 38.42 14.43
N THR A 61 -14.09 39.57 14.56
CA THR A 61 -13.59 40.66 15.41
C THR A 61 -13.62 40.31 16.89
N ILE A 62 -14.63 39.61 17.40
CA ILE A 62 -14.63 39.14 18.80
C ILE A 62 -13.40 38.24 19.04
N VAL A 63 -13.10 37.31 18.13
CA VAL A 63 -11.97 36.40 18.26
C VAL A 63 -10.64 37.15 18.13
N THR A 64 -10.49 38.09 17.20
CA THR A 64 -9.25 38.89 17.05
C THR A 64 -8.99 39.77 18.27
N LEU A 65 -10.02 40.37 18.86
CA LEU A 65 -9.90 41.17 20.07
C LEU A 65 -9.40 40.34 21.26
N CYS A 66 -9.89 39.11 21.42
CA CYS A 66 -9.40 38.21 22.46
C CYS A 66 -7.92 37.84 22.25
N LYS A 67 -7.49 37.68 20.99
CA LYS A 67 -6.08 37.46 20.65
C LYS A 67 -5.21 38.67 20.99
N GLU A 68 -5.61 39.89 20.60
CA GLU A 68 -4.83 41.11 20.82
C GLU A 68 -4.60 41.42 22.29
N ALA A 69 -5.55 41.06 23.16
CA ALA A 69 -5.39 41.20 24.60
C ALA A 69 -4.66 40.02 25.28
N GLY A 70 -4.41 38.93 24.56
CA GLY A 70 -3.74 37.74 25.09
C GLY A 70 -4.57 36.89 26.07
N ASP A 71 -5.88 37.14 26.20
CA ASP A 71 -6.78 36.38 27.08
C ASP A 71 -7.42 35.18 26.33
N TRP A 72 -6.68 34.07 26.32
CA TRP A 72 -7.09 32.82 25.67
C TRP A 72 -8.21 32.09 26.41
N SER A 73 -8.34 32.27 27.73
CA SER A 73 -9.45 31.72 28.51
C SER A 73 -10.79 32.29 28.05
N LEU A 74 -10.86 33.61 27.93
CA LEU A 74 -12.07 34.27 27.47
C LEU A 74 -12.37 33.92 26.02
N LEU A 75 -11.35 33.74 25.18
CA LEU A 75 -11.55 33.26 23.81
C LEU A 75 -12.29 31.91 23.79
N ASN A 76 -11.88 30.96 24.62
CA ASN A 76 -12.49 29.63 24.70
C ASN A 76 -13.96 29.69 25.14
N GLU A 77 -14.26 30.53 26.14
CA GLU A 77 -15.63 30.76 26.59
C GLU A 77 -16.49 31.39 25.47
N GLN A 78 -15.99 32.44 24.81
CA GLN A 78 -16.71 33.10 23.73
C GLN A 78 -16.93 32.17 22.54
N LEU A 79 -15.92 31.35 22.19
CA LEU A 79 -16.03 30.35 21.13
C LEU A 79 -17.16 29.35 21.43
N GLN A 80 -17.23 28.84 22.66
CA GLN A 80 -18.29 27.93 23.08
C GLN A 80 -19.66 28.61 23.10
N LEU A 81 -19.74 29.84 23.60
CA LEU A 81 -20.99 30.61 23.67
C LEU A 81 -21.54 30.90 22.28
N LEU A 82 -20.73 31.50 21.39
CA LEU A 82 -21.12 31.88 20.02
C LEU A 82 -21.52 30.66 19.18
N SER A 83 -20.85 29.52 19.41
CA SER A 83 -21.17 28.23 18.80
C SER A 83 -22.53 27.66 19.24
N LYS A 84 -22.92 27.87 20.50
CA LYS A 84 -24.17 27.34 21.08
C LYS A 84 -25.38 28.26 20.85
N LYS A 85 -25.19 29.49 20.37
CA LYS A 85 -26.30 30.43 20.14
C LYS A 85 -27.27 29.92 19.07
N HIS A 86 -28.56 29.94 19.40
CA HIS A 86 -29.62 29.51 18.50
C HIS A 86 -29.74 30.42 17.27
N GLY A 87 -29.84 29.83 16.08
CA GLY A 87 -30.02 30.56 14.82
C GLY A 87 -28.74 31.09 14.17
N GLN A 88 -27.56 30.65 14.62
CA GLN A 88 -26.31 31.11 14.01
C GLN A 88 -26.08 30.53 12.61
N LEU A 89 -25.60 31.37 11.70
CA LEU A 89 -25.31 30.98 10.32
C LEU A 89 -24.10 30.03 10.25
N LYS A 90 -24.25 28.92 9.54
CA LYS A 90 -23.22 27.86 9.43
C LYS A 90 -21.89 28.39 8.90
N GLN A 91 -21.93 29.13 7.79
CA GLN A 91 -20.74 29.75 7.19
C GLN A 91 -20.07 30.78 8.11
N ALA A 92 -20.82 31.50 8.95
CA ALA A 92 -20.23 32.42 9.93
C ALA A 92 -19.45 31.66 11.02
N ILE A 93 -19.96 30.51 11.49
CA ILE A 93 -19.23 29.61 12.39
C ILE A 93 -17.98 29.04 11.71
N THR A 94 -18.06 28.63 10.44
CA THR A 94 -16.90 28.14 9.68
C THR A 94 -15.80 29.19 9.62
N ASN A 95 -16.13 30.43 9.24
CA ASN A 95 -15.17 31.53 9.17
C ASN A 95 -14.53 31.82 10.54
N MET A 96 -15.34 31.81 11.61
CA MET A 96 -14.85 31.98 12.98
C MET A 96 -13.88 30.86 13.39
N VAL A 97 -14.20 29.60 13.09
CA VAL A 97 -13.32 28.45 13.41
C VAL A 97 -12.01 28.54 12.61
N GLN A 98 -12.08 28.89 11.32
CA GLN A 98 -10.90 29.03 10.46
C GLN A 98 -9.97 30.16 10.93
N THR A 99 -10.51 31.29 11.39
CA THR A 99 -9.66 32.36 11.95
C THR A 99 -9.01 31.94 13.27
N VAL A 100 -9.73 31.25 14.16
CA VAL A 100 -9.15 30.71 15.40
C VAL A 100 -8.05 29.69 15.10
N MET A 101 -8.24 28.84 14.09
CA MET A 101 -7.21 27.89 13.65
C MET A 101 -5.92 28.60 13.21
N GLY A 102 -6.04 29.73 12.51
CA GLY A 102 -4.88 30.55 12.13
C GLY A 102 -4.14 31.17 13.32
N PHE A 103 -4.78 31.26 14.50
CA PHE A 103 -4.17 31.80 15.71
C PHE A 103 -3.42 30.75 16.53
N LEU A 104 -3.54 29.46 16.19
CA LEU A 104 -2.88 28.38 16.92
C LEU A 104 -1.35 28.44 16.84
N ASP A 105 -0.79 29.01 15.77
CA ASP A 105 0.66 29.14 15.58
C ASP A 105 1.27 30.31 16.36
N ASP A 106 0.47 31.35 16.64
CA ASP A 106 0.87 32.54 17.39
C ASP A 106 0.71 32.38 18.92
N THR A 107 0.38 31.17 19.38
CA THR A 107 0.16 30.92 20.82
C THR A 107 1.48 30.93 21.59
N PRO A 108 1.57 31.65 22.73
CA PRO A 108 2.82 31.82 23.47
C PRO A 108 3.18 30.59 24.33
N SER A 109 2.22 29.71 24.66
CA SER A 109 2.47 28.53 25.49
C SER A 109 1.78 27.27 24.97
N LEU A 110 2.41 26.12 25.22
CA LEU A 110 1.93 24.80 24.79
C LEU A 110 0.64 24.40 25.53
N GLU A 111 0.48 24.81 26.78
CA GLU A 111 -0.76 24.59 27.57
C GLU A 111 -1.94 25.40 27.02
N THR A 112 -1.73 26.68 26.68
CA THR A 112 -2.78 27.48 26.03
C THR A 112 -3.18 26.90 24.68
N LYS A 113 -2.22 26.35 23.93
CA LYS A 113 -2.48 25.71 22.64
C LYS A 113 -3.38 24.47 22.80
N LEU A 114 -3.12 23.63 23.81
CA LEU A 114 -3.96 22.47 24.12
C LEU A 114 -5.38 22.87 24.52
N SER A 115 -5.53 23.88 25.39
CA SER A 115 -6.85 24.34 25.85
C SER A 115 -7.71 24.88 24.69
N VAL A 116 -7.12 25.68 23.79
CA VAL A 116 -7.83 26.20 22.60
C VAL A 116 -8.22 25.06 21.64
N ILE A 117 -7.33 24.07 21.45
CA ILE A 117 -7.61 22.90 20.62
C ILE A 117 -8.76 22.07 21.18
N GLU A 118 -8.81 21.85 22.50
CA GLU A 118 -9.93 21.15 23.15
C GLU A 118 -11.24 21.91 22.99
N ALA A 119 -11.22 23.24 23.20
CA ALA A 119 -12.39 24.08 22.98
C ALA A 119 -12.90 24.00 21.53
N LEU A 120 -11.99 24.01 20.55
CA LEU A 120 -12.34 23.84 19.14
C LEU A 120 -12.89 22.45 18.84
N ARG A 121 -12.35 21.38 19.44
CA ARG A 121 -12.87 20.01 19.30
C ARG A 121 -14.30 19.91 19.82
N THR A 122 -14.60 20.51 20.97
CA THR A 122 -15.97 20.57 21.52
C THR A 122 -16.91 21.39 20.62
N VAL A 123 -16.44 22.49 20.04
CA VAL A 123 -17.26 23.35 19.18
C VAL A 123 -17.56 22.74 17.82
N THR A 124 -16.67 21.90 17.31
CA THR A 124 -16.78 21.21 16.02
C THR A 124 -17.46 19.84 16.12
N GLU A 125 -17.74 19.36 17.33
CA GLU A 125 -18.43 18.08 17.55
C GLU A 125 -19.87 18.10 17.02
N GLY A 126 -20.22 17.09 16.22
CA GLY A 126 -21.57 16.90 15.67
C GLY A 126 -21.97 17.85 14.52
N LYS A 127 -21.05 18.68 14.00
CA LYS A 127 -21.34 19.67 12.95
C LYS A 127 -20.71 19.28 11.61
N ILE A 128 -21.56 18.84 10.66
CA ILE A 128 -21.15 18.33 9.34
C ILE A 128 -20.32 19.36 8.52
N PHE A 129 -20.63 20.65 8.67
CA PHE A 129 -20.02 21.71 7.86
C PHE A 129 -18.64 22.21 8.35
N VAL A 130 -18.12 21.67 9.47
CA VAL A 130 -16.78 21.96 10.02
C VAL A 130 -15.98 20.67 10.29
N GLU A 131 -16.34 19.58 9.60
CA GLU A 131 -15.67 18.28 9.76
C GLU A 131 -14.21 18.30 9.29
N VAL A 132 -13.91 19.04 8.23
CA VAL A 132 -12.55 19.15 7.67
C VAL A 132 -11.62 19.85 8.67
N GLU A 133 -12.11 20.92 9.27
CA GLU A 133 -11.44 21.73 10.29
C GLU A 133 -11.21 20.89 11.54
N ARG A 134 -12.23 20.14 11.98
CA ARG A 134 -12.09 19.18 13.09
C ARG A 134 -10.98 18.17 12.83
N ALA A 135 -10.92 17.60 11.61
CA ALA A 135 -9.89 16.63 11.25
C ALA A 135 -8.48 17.24 11.34
N ARG A 136 -8.30 18.45 10.80
CA ARG A 136 -7.02 19.18 10.85
C ARG A 136 -6.59 19.52 12.28
N ILE A 137 -7.51 19.99 13.11
CA ILE A 137 -7.25 20.31 14.52
C ILE A 137 -6.86 19.04 15.30
N THR A 138 -7.54 17.93 15.04
CA THR A 138 -7.24 16.63 15.65
C THR A 138 -5.85 16.14 15.25
N ARG A 139 -5.42 16.38 13.99
CA ARG A 139 -4.06 16.11 13.53
C ARG A 139 -3.00 16.88 14.32
N ILE A 140 -3.24 18.18 14.53
CA ILE A 140 -2.32 19.03 15.28
C ILE A 140 -2.23 18.54 16.74
N LEU A 141 -3.36 18.20 17.36
CA LEU A 141 -3.40 17.64 18.71
C LEU A 141 -2.60 16.34 18.83
N SER A 142 -2.79 15.43 17.86
CA SER A 142 -2.07 14.16 17.82
C SER A 142 -0.55 14.36 17.69
N ASN A 143 -0.12 15.27 16.82
CA ASN A 143 1.31 15.60 16.65
C ASN A 143 1.92 16.21 17.93
N ILE A 144 1.22 17.10 18.62
CA ILE A 144 1.68 17.66 19.90
C ILE A 144 1.85 16.54 20.95
N LYS A 145 0.88 15.61 21.04
CA LYS A 145 0.97 14.47 21.96
C LYS A 145 2.08 13.50 21.60
N LYS A 146 2.34 13.31 20.30
CA LYS A 146 3.49 12.54 19.80
C LYS A 146 4.81 13.17 20.23
N GLU A 147 4.96 14.49 20.12
CA GLU A 147 6.14 15.22 20.59
C GLU A 147 6.33 15.13 22.11
N GLN A 148 5.24 15.05 22.88
CA GLN A 148 5.26 14.82 24.33
C GLN A 148 5.59 13.36 24.71
N GLY A 149 5.68 12.45 23.74
CA GLY A 149 5.97 11.03 23.96
C GLY A 149 4.75 10.18 24.33
N ASP A 150 3.53 10.74 24.36
CA ASP A 150 2.30 10.00 24.63
C ASP A 150 1.66 9.47 23.35
N ILE A 151 2.31 8.43 22.79
CA ILE A 151 1.92 7.80 21.51
C ILE A 151 0.55 7.14 21.60
N LYS A 152 0.21 6.55 22.76
CA LYS A 152 -1.07 5.86 22.98
C LYS A 152 -2.24 6.82 22.85
N SER A 153 -2.21 7.93 23.60
CA SER A 153 -3.32 8.88 23.54
C SER A 153 -3.38 9.63 22.21
N ALA A 154 -2.25 9.83 21.53
CA ALA A 154 -2.20 10.35 20.16
C ALA A 154 -2.90 9.39 19.16
N CYS A 155 -2.62 8.09 19.28
CA CYS A 155 -3.23 7.04 18.46
C CYS A 155 -4.75 6.99 18.67
N ASP A 156 -5.22 6.92 19.91
CA ASP A 156 -6.66 6.82 20.22
C ASP A 156 -7.44 8.02 19.68
N ILE A 157 -6.91 9.23 19.86
CA ILE A 157 -7.54 10.47 19.39
C ILE A 157 -7.64 10.51 17.86
N LEU A 158 -6.59 10.09 17.16
CA LEU A 158 -6.58 10.14 15.69
C LEU A 158 -7.42 9.00 15.10
N CYS A 159 -7.44 7.81 15.71
CA CYS A 159 -8.20 6.65 15.24
C CYS A 159 -9.72 6.76 15.53
N GLU A 160 -10.13 7.50 16.56
CA GLU A 160 -11.55 7.82 16.82
C GLU A 160 -12.18 8.57 15.64
N LEU A 161 -11.38 9.37 14.93
CA LEU A 161 -11.82 10.13 13.77
C LEU A 161 -11.95 9.23 12.54
N GLN A 162 -13.19 8.92 12.14
CA GLN A 162 -13.48 8.16 10.93
C GLN A 162 -13.40 9.04 9.67
N VAL A 163 -12.19 9.38 9.24
CA VAL A 163 -11.92 10.27 8.09
C VAL A 163 -12.49 9.79 6.75
N GLU A 164 -12.83 8.50 6.63
CA GLU A 164 -13.46 7.92 5.44
C GLU A 164 -14.86 8.46 5.16
N THR A 165 -15.63 8.78 6.19
CA THR A 165 -17.03 9.19 6.05
C THR A 165 -17.16 10.66 5.63
N PHE A 166 -16.09 11.45 5.74
CA PHE A 166 -16.14 12.87 5.45
C PHE A 166 -16.24 13.14 3.94
N GLY A 167 -17.43 13.48 3.45
CA GLY A 167 -17.67 13.75 2.03
C GLY A 167 -16.91 14.96 1.47
N SER A 168 -16.63 15.95 2.32
CA SER A 168 -16.07 17.25 1.93
C SER A 168 -14.55 17.30 1.83
N MET A 169 -13.84 16.24 2.26
CA MET A 169 -12.38 16.19 2.21
C MET A 169 -11.87 15.66 0.87
N THR A 170 -10.74 16.21 0.42
CA THR A 170 -10.06 15.72 -0.79
C THR A 170 -9.56 14.29 -0.60
N ARG A 171 -9.47 13.54 -1.70
CA ARG A 171 -9.02 12.14 -1.61
C ARG A 171 -7.56 12.02 -1.15
N ARG A 172 -6.72 13.00 -1.50
CA ARG A 172 -5.32 13.07 -1.09
C ARG A 172 -5.20 13.25 0.43
N GLU A 173 -5.87 14.25 0.98
CA GLU A 173 -5.85 14.50 2.43
C GLU A 173 -6.37 13.28 3.19
N LYS A 174 -7.48 12.68 2.77
CA LYS A 174 -7.99 11.43 3.38
C LYS A 174 -6.92 10.34 3.45
N THR A 175 -6.17 10.17 2.35
CA THR A 175 -5.11 9.16 2.29
C THR A 175 -3.96 9.51 3.23
N GLU A 176 -3.52 10.77 3.27
CA GLU A 176 -2.52 11.24 4.23
C GLU A 176 -2.93 10.99 5.69
N PHE A 177 -4.18 11.28 6.03
CA PHE A 177 -4.73 11.02 7.36
C PHE A 177 -4.71 9.54 7.73
N ILE A 178 -5.13 8.66 6.81
CA ILE A 178 -5.12 7.21 7.07
C ILE A 178 -3.68 6.69 7.20
N LEU A 179 -2.73 7.20 6.40
CA LEU A 179 -1.31 6.83 6.52
C LEU A 179 -0.70 7.28 7.85
N GLU A 180 -1.06 8.45 8.35
CA GLU A 180 -0.62 8.94 9.67
C GLU A 180 -1.24 8.12 10.81
N GLN A 181 -2.52 7.73 10.69
CA GLN A 181 -3.15 6.79 11.62
C GLN A 181 -2.41 5.45 11.65
N VAL A 182 -2.07 4.88 10.48
CA VAL A 182 -1.32 3.62 10.40
C VAL A 182 0.07 3.74 11.01
N ASP A 183 0.78 4.87 10.78
CA ASP A 183 2.10 5.12 11.37
C ASP A 183 2.05 5.13 12.91
N LEU A 184 1.06 5.82 13.49
CA LEU A 184 0.87 5.85 14.94
C LEU A 184 0.50 4.48 15.51
N CYS A 185 -0.36 3.70 14.82
CA CYS A 185 -0.67 2.34 15.23
C CYS A 185 0.56 1.43 15.21
N ILE A 186 1.45 1.58 14.21
CA ILE A 186 2.71 0.84 14.13
C ILE A 186 3.63 1.22 15.29
N GLN A 187 3.74 2.52 15.61
CA GLN A 187 4.55 3.00 16.75
C GLN A 187 3.98 2.56 18.12
N ASN A 188 2.68 2.31 18.20
CA ASN A 188 2.01 1.81 19.40
C ASN A 188 1.95 0.26 19.47
N ASP A 189 2.60 -0.44 18.54
CA ASP A 189 2.57 -1.91 18.40
C ASP A 189 1.16 -2.51 18.21
N ASP A 190 0.16 -1.72 17.78
CA ASP A 190 -1.17 -2.23 17.42
C ASP A 190 -1.25 -2.60 15.94
N TRP A 191 -0.70 -3.77 15.64
CA TRP A 191 -0.66 -4.34 14.29
C TRP A 191 -2.05 -4.65 13.72
N THR A 192 -3.03 -4.96 14.58
CA THR A 192 -4.37 -5.35 14.14
C THR A 192 -5.16 -4.15 13.62
N GLN A 193 -5.15 -3.04 14.36
CA GLN A 193 -5.78 -1.79 13.94
C GLN A 193 -5.09 -1.22 12.70
N ALA A 194 -3.75 -1.25 12.66
CA ALA A 194 -2.98 -0.85 11.49
C ALA A 194 -3.40 -1.65 10.24
N GLY A 195 -3.55 -2.97 10.35
CA GLY A 195 -4.04 -3.83 9.27
C GLY A 195 -5.45 -3.45 8.79
N ILE A 196 -6.37 -3.14 9.70
CA ILE A 196 -7.75 -2.71 9.36
C ILE A 196 -7.76 -1.35 8.66
N LEU A 197 -7.03 -0.36 9.21
CA LEU A 197 -6.88 0.98 8.65
C LEU A 197 -6.28 0.94 7.24
N SER A 198 -5.29 0.08 7.04
CA SER A 198 -4.60 -0.03 5.77
C SER A 198 -5.48 -0.54 4.61
N ARG A 199 -6.53 -1.34 4.92
CA ARG A 199 -7.52 -1.83 3.93
C ARG A 199 -8.52 -0.76 3.49
N LYS A 200 -8.66 0.31 4.26
CA LYS A 200 -9.58 1.42 3.97
C LYS A 200 -9.07 2.29 2.82
N ILE A 201 -7.76 2.24 2.54
CA ILE A 201 -7.20 2.88 1.36
C ILE A 201 -7.41 1.99 0.13
N GLY A 202 -8.19 2.48 -0.84
CA GLY A 202 -8.42 1.77 -2.09
C GLY A 202 -7.17 1.75 -2.97
N THR A 203 -6.60 0.58 -3.24
CA THR A 203 -5.41 0.38 -4.09
C THR A 203 -5.56 0.90 -5.53
N LYS A 204 -6.80 1.05 -6.02
CA LYS A 204 -7.10 1.72 -7.30
C LYS A 204 -6.65 3.18 -7.34
N TYR A 205 -6.52 3.84 -6.19
CA TYR A 205 -6.01 5.22 -6.12
C TYR A 205 -4.54 5.31 -6.52
N PHE A 206 -3.75 4.30 -6.15
CA PHE A 206 -2.32 4.21 -6.40
C PHE A 206 -1.97 3.50 -7.72
N ALA A 207 -2.98 3.05 -8.47
CA ALA A 207 -2.78 2.40 -9.75
C ALA A 207 -2.17 3.39 -10.75
N ARG A 208 -1.18 2.91 -11.51
CA ARG A 208 -0.48 3.69 -12.54
C ARG A 208 -1.49 4.23 -13.54
N LYS A 209 -1.71 5.54 -13.55
CA LYS A 209 -2.38 6.20 -14.68
C LYS A 209 -1.43 6.09 -15.88
N PRO A 210 -1.91 5.64 -17.06
CA PRO A 210 -1.05 5.55 -18.24
C PRO A 210 -0.43 6.92 -18.53
N LYS A 211 0.87 6.96 -18.85
CA LYS A 211 1.59 8.21 -19.18
C LYS A 211 0.80 8.98 -20.24
N LYS A 212 0.17 10.09 -19.85
CA LYS A 212 -0.49 11.01 -20.78
C LYS A 212 0.60 11.79 -21.52
N THR A 213 0.48 11.88 -22.84
CA THR A 213 1.38 12.69 -23.67
C THR A 213 1.34 14.18 -23.24
N PRO A 214 2.41 14.96 -23.44
CA PRO A 214 2.45 16.39 -23.07
C PRO A 214 1.29 17.21 -23.67
N GLU A 215 0.79 16.82 -24.85
CA GLU A 215 -0.39 17.41 -25.49
C GLU A 215 -1.70 17.17 -24.73
N GLN A 216 -1.83 16.05 -24.02
CA GLN A 216 -3.01 15.73 -23.20
C GLN A 216 -2.98 16.48 -21.86
N LEU A 217 -1.78 16.71 -21.29
CA LEU A 217 -1.59 17.54 -20.10
C LEU A 217 -1.90 19.02 -20.38
N GLU A 218 -1.53 19.54 -21.55
CA GLU A 218 -1.90 20.90 -21.96
C GLU A 218 -3.39 21.03 -22.27
N LYS A 219 -4.01 19.99 -22.85
CA LYS A 219 -5.45 19.96 -23.13
C LYS A 219 -6.27 19.90 -21.85
N GLU A 220 -5.86 19.09 -20.86
CA GLU A 220 -6.49 19.07 -19.54
C GLU A 220 -6.25 20.36 -18.74
N LYS A 221 -5.07 20.99 -18.88
CA LYS A 221 -4.83 22.33 -18.30
C LYS A 221 -5.75 23.40 -18.90
N LYS A 222 -5.94 23.39 -20.22
CA LYS A 222 -6.87 24.31 -20.91
C LYS A 222 -8.33 24.03 -20.56
N GLU A 223 -8.77 22.77 -20.53
CA GLU A 223 -10.12 22.40 -20.08
C GLU A 223 -10.34 22.74 -18.60
N ARG A 224 -9.30 22.70 -17.76
CA ARG A 224 -9.34 23.13 -16.36
C ARG A 224 -9.47 24.65 -16.23
N GLU A 225 -8.68 25.42 -16.96
CA GLU A 225 -8.81 26.89 -16.99
C GLU A 225 -10.19 27.33 -17.50
N GLU A 226 -10.79 26.59 -18.44
CA GLU A 226 -12.16 26.82 -18.89
C GLU A 226 -13.22 26.44 -17.85
N LYS A 227 -13.00 25.36 -17.08
CA LYS A 227 -13.88 24.99 -15.94
C LYS A 227 -13.75 25.96 -14.78
N GLU A 228 -12.55 26.48 -14.52
CA GLU A 228 -12.28 27.48 -13.49
C GLU A 228 -12.92 28.83 -13.85
N LYS A 229 -12.98 29.19 -15.15
CA LYS A 229 -13.71 30.36 -15.66
C LYS A 229 -15.24 30.21 -15.63
N LYS A 230 -15.80 28.99 -15.58
CA LYS A 230 -17.25 28.72 -15.53
C LYS A 230 -17.79 28.54 -14.09
N ARG A 231 -17.00 28.88 -13.07
CA ARG A 231 -17.27 28.51 -11.67
C ARG A 231 -18.40 29.32 -11.01
N SER A 232 -19.31 28.61 -10.34
CA SER A 232 -20.21 29.10 -9.28
C SER A 232 -19.60 28.80 -7.90
N ALA A 233 -19.85 29.63 -6.88
CA ALA A 233 -19.15 29.66 -5.60
C ALA A 233 -19.21 28.39 -4.72
N ASP A 234 -20.03 27.39 -5.07
CA ASP A 234 -20.30 26.20 -4.25
C ASP A 234 -19.66 24.90 -4.79
N GLU A 235 -19.01 24.92 -5.96
CA GLU A 235 -18.27 23.74 -6.44
C GLU A 235 -16.86 23.67 -5.85
N PRO A 236 -16.45 22.52 -5.26
CA PRO A 236 -15.08 22.28 -4.82
C PRO A 236 -14.10 22.54 -5.96
N PRO A 237 -12.95 23.20 -5.71
CA PRO A 237 -11.92 23.37 -6.72
C PRO A 237 -11.61 22.03 -7.39
N PRO A 238 -11.48 21.95 -8.73
CA PRO A 238 -11.04 20.73 -9.39
C PRO A 238 -9.68 20.35 -8.80
N GLU A 239 -9.64 19.18 -8.15
CA GLU A 239 -8.44 18.67 -7.48
C GLU A 239 -7.24 18.81 -8.43
N LYS A 240 -6.18 19.49 -7.96
CA LYS A 240 -4.89 19.39 -8.63
C LYS A 240 -4.56 17.89 -8.63
N GLU A 241 -4.16 17.35 -9.79
CA GLU A 241 -3.61 15.99 -9.82
C GLU A 241 -2.23 16.11 -9.16
N ASP A 242 -2.22 16.20 -7.84
CA ASP A 242 -0.99 16.27 -7.09
C ASP A 242 -0.32 14.90 -7.22
N ASP A 243 0.99 14.92 -7.38
CA ASP A 243 1.82 13.74 -7.55
C ASP A 243 1.58 12.79 -6.36
N VAL A 244 0.94 11.64 -6.59
CA VAL A 244 0.56 10.65 -5.55
C VAL A 244 1.73 9.68 -5.28
N THR A 245 2.87 9.90 -5.92
CA THR A 245 4.04 9.02 -5.83
C THR A 245 4.61 8.97 -4.40
N ASP A 246 4.64 10.09 -3.69
CA ASP A 246 5.07 10.18 -2.29
C ASP A 246 4.19 9.35 -1.34
N LEU A 247 2.87 9.50 -1.45
CA LEU A 247 1.89 8.76 -0.65
C LEU A 247 1.91 7.27 -0.97
N LYS A 248 2.13 6.93 -2.25
CA LYS A 248 2.26 5.55 -2.69
C LYS A 248 3.48 4.88 -2.04
N LEU A 249 4.63 5.55 -2.00
CA LEU A 249 5.83 5.02 -1.37
C LEU A 249 5.64 4.79 0.13
N ARG A 250 5.11 5.79 0.85
CA ARG A 250 4.80 5.66 2.29
C ARG A 250 3.81 4.54 2.57
N TYR A 251 2.75 4.44 1.77
CA TYR A 251 1.76 3.37 1.90
C TYR A 251 2.40 1.99 1.78
N TYR A 252 3.20 1.76 0.73
CA TYR A 252 3.82 0.45 0.55
C TYR A 252 4.89 0.16 1.60
N GLU A 253 5.65 1.15 2.07
CA GLU A 253 6.61 0.97 3.16
C GLU A 253 5.93 0.53 4.47
N GLN A 254 4.80 1.17 4.82
CA GLN A 254 3.99 0.76 5.97
C GLN A 254 3.42 -0.65 5.77
N GLN A 255 2.86 -0.94 4.59
CA GLN A 255 2.34 -2.28 4.26
C GLN A 255 3.41 -3.37 4.35
N ILE A 256 4.61 -3.08 3.87
CA ILE A 256 5.76 -3.97 3.99
C ILE A 256 6.08 -4.23 5.46
N THR A 257 6.05 -3.20 6.30
CA THR A 257 6.33 -3.33 7.75
C THR A 257 5.28 -4.19 8.43
N LEU A 258 3.98 -4.00 8.11
CA LEU A 258 2.89 -4.84 8.59
C LEU A 258 3.05 -6.30 8.13
N ALA A 259 3.29 -6.52 6.83
CA ALA A 259 3.41 -7.86 6.28
C ALA A 259 4.70 -8.59 6.71
N LYS A 260 5.79 -7.85 7.00
CA LYS A 260 6.98 -8.37 7.69
C LYS A 260 6.66 -8.77 9.13
N HIS A 261 5.73 -8.08 9.80
CA HIS A 261 5.32 -8.47 11.13
C HIS A 261 4.50 -9.78 11.11
N GLU A 262 3.61 -9.94 10.14
CA GLU A 262 2.73 -11.11 10.00
C GLU A 262 3.37 -12.31 9.27
N ASP A 263 4.67 -12.26 8.94
CA ASP A 263 5.42 -13.28 8.18
C ASP A 263 4.79 -13.67 6.82
N LYS A 264 4.00 -12.76 6.24
CA LYS A 264 3.33 -12.95 4.93
C LYS A 264 4.25 -12.56 3.78
N TYR A 265 5.26 -13.38 3.53
CA TYR A 265 6.30 -13.11 2.53
C TYR A 265 5.78 -12.91 1.09
N LEU A 266 4.68 -13.58 0.73
CA LEU A 266 4.07 -13.44 -0.60
C LEU A 266 3.42 -12.06 -0.81
N GLU A 267 2.76 -11.53 0.22
CA GLU A 267 2.19 -10.18 0.18
C GLU A 267 3.30 -9.12 0.14
N VAL A 268 4.36 -9.30 0.93
CA VAL A 268 5.56 -8.46 0.90
C VAL A 268 6.13 -8.38 -0.53
N CYS A 269 6.26 -9.51 -1.23
CA CYS A 269 6.69 -9.53 -2.63
C CYS A 269 5.76 -8.70 -3.54
N LYS A 270 4.44 -8.85 -3.40
CA LYS A 270 3.47 -8.09 -4.19
C LYS A 270 3.60 -6.59 -3.93
N HIS A 271 3.79 -6.17 -2.68
CA HIS A 271 4.01 -4.77 -2.31
C HIS A 271 5.31 -4.20 -2.89
N TYR A 272 6.44 -4.90 -2.75
CA TYR A 272 7.70 -4.46 -3.35
C TYR A 272 7.64 -4.39 -4.88
N ARG A 273 6.87 -5.26 -5.53
CA ARG A 273 6.65 -5.16 -6.98
C ARG A 273 5.86 -3.90 -7.37
N GLN A 274 4.84 -3.54 -6.60
CA GLN A 274 4.12 -2.28 -6.83
C GLN A 274 5.00 -1.04 -6.58
N VAL A 275 6.01 -1.16 -5.71
CA VAL A 275 7.06 -0.15 -5.52
C VAL A 275 7.98 -0.07 -6.74
N LEU A 276 8.36 -1.19 -7.37
CA LEU A 276 9.13 -1.20 -8.62
C LEU A 276 8.38 -0.53 -9.78
N ASP A 277 7.06 -0.70 -9.84
CA ASP A 277 6.22 -0.09 -10.88
C ASP A 277 6.12 1.46 -10.76
N THR A 278 6.74 2.05 -9.72
CA THR A 278 6.70 3.50 -9.44
C THR A 278 7.84 4.23 -10.15
N GLU A 279 7.49 5.29 -10.91
CA GLU A 279 8.44 5.99 -11.79
C GLU A 279 9.59 6.68 -11.05
N SER A 280 9.37 7.09 -9.79
CA SER A 280 10.41 7.66 -8.91
C SER A 280 11.46 6.63 -8.50
N VAL A 281 11.09 5.35 -8.38
CA VAL A 281 12.02 4.26 -8.04
C VAL A 281 12.74 3.75 -9.29
N GLU A 282 12.10 3.80 -10.47
CA GLU A 282 12.75 3.49 -11.74
C GLU A 282 13.92 4.44 -12.07
N GLN A 283 13.87 5.69 -11.59
CA GLN A 283 14.91 6.69 -11.85
C GLN A 283 16.14 6.57 -10.94
N ASN A 284 16.02 5.89 -9.78
CA ASN A 284 17.10 5.73 -8.81
C ASN A 284 17.71 4.31 -8.88
N PRO A 285 18.92 4.15 -9.45
CA PRO A 285 19.52 2.82 -9.66
C PRO A 285 19.82 2.06 -8.35
N ASP A 286 20.19 2.77 -7.27
CA ASP A 286 20.54 2.15 -5.99
C ASP A 286 19.30 1.62 -5.24
N GLN A 287 18.21 2.40 -5.23
CA GLN A 287 16.93 1.98 -4.65
C GLN A 287 16.31 0.84 -5.46
N LEU A 288 16.43 0.90 -6.79
CA LEU A 288 15.95 -0.15 -7.66
C LEU A 288 16.71 -1.46 -7.41
N ARG A 289 18.04 -1.43 -7.28
CA ARG A 289 18.83 -2.61 -6.91
C ARG A 289 18.36 -3.19 -5.57
N ALA A 290 18.23 -2.35 -4.54
CA ALA A 290 17.86 -2.82 -3.21
C ALA A 290 16.42 -3.39 -3.16
N VAL A 291 15.47 -2.80 -3.89
CA VAL A 291 14.09 -3.31 -4.00
C VAL A 291 14.06 -4.62 -4.78
N LEU A 292 14.81 -4.74 -5.89
CA LEU A 292 14.89 -5.99 -6.66
C LEU A 292 15.45 -7.16 -5.82
N GLN A 293 16.52 -6.92 -5.06
CA GLN A 293 17.07 -7.92 -4.14
C GLN A 293 16.03 -8.38 -3.12
N ARG A 294 15.32 -7.42 -2.51
CA ARG A 294 14.23 -7.70 -1.56
C ARG A 294 13.14 -8.56 -2.19
N VAL A 295 12.72 -8.26 -3.42
CA VAL A 295 11.71 -9.05 -4.14
C VAL A 295 12.17 -10.50 -4.31
N ILE A 296 13.39 -10.72 -4.80
CA ILE A 296 13.93 -12.07 -4.99
C ILE A 296 13.94 -12.84 -3.66
N TYR A 297 14.43 -12.21 -2.59
CA TYR A 297 14.51 -12.85 -1.28
C TYR A 297 13.13 -13.20 -0.70
N PHE A 298 12.14 -12.31 -0.81
CA PHE A 298 10.79 -12.59 -0.32
C PHE A 298 10.04 -13.64 -1.16
N VAL A 299 10.30 -13.74 -2.46
CA VAL A 299 9.76 -14.82 -3.31
C VAL A 299 10.33 -16.18 -2.92
N LEU A 300 11.62 -16.25 -2.56
CA LEU A 300 12.28 -17.50 -2.14
C LEU A 300 11.86 -17.94 -0.74
N LEU A 301 11.56 -17.00 0.16
CA LEU A 301 11.06 -17.30 1.51
C LEU A 301 9.59 -17.75 1.53
N ALA A 302 8.81 -17.30 0.55
CA ALA A 302 7.40 -17.65 0.46
C ALA A 302 7.20 -19.19 0.36
N PRO A 303 6.21 -19.76 1.07
CA PRO A 303 5.81 -21.15 0.87
C PRO A 303 5.48 -21.42 -0.60
N TYR A 304 5.69 -22.66 -1.04
CA TYR A 304 5.28 -23.01 -2.38
C TYR A 304 3.76 -23.01 -2.51
N ASP A 305 3.30 -22.23 -3.47
CA ASP A 305 1.92 -22.12 -3.89
C ASP A 305 1.90 -21.86 -5.39
N ASN A 306 0.76 -22.06 -6.04
CA ASN A 306 0.59 -21.76 -7.44
C ASN A 306 0.90 -20.28 -7.74
N GLU A 307 0.52 -19.38 -6.82
CA GLU A 307 0.85 -17.95 -6.91
C GLU A 307 2.37 -17.69 -6.81
N GLN A 308 3.05 -18.41 -5.92
CA GLN A 308 4.50 -18.30 -5.75
C GLN A 308 5.22 -18.77 -7.01
N SER A 309 4.80 -19.88 -7.62
CA SER A 309 5.38 -20.40 -8.86
C SER A 309 5.17 -19.45 -10.05
N ASP A 310 3.98 -18.84 -10.20
CA ASP A 310 3.72 -17.84 -11.24
C ASP A 310 4.58 -16.59 -11.02
N LEU A 311 4.66 -16.08 -9.79
CA LEU A 311 5.48 -14.93 -9.44
C LEU A 311 6.97 -15.20 -9.70
N LEU A 312 7.47 -16.38 -9.33
CA LEU A 312 8.86 -16.77 -9.52
C LEU A 312 9.23 -16.80 -11.00
N HIS A 313 8.41 -17.43 -11.86
CA HIS A 313 8.66 -17.44 -13.30
C HIS A 313 8.56 -16.04 -13.92
N ARG A 314 7.63 -15.20 -13.46
CA ARG A 314 7.49 -13.82 -13.96
C ARG A 314 8.69 -12.95 -13.59
N VAL A 315 9.15 -13.02 -12.34
CA VAL A 315 10.37 -12.33 -11.87
C VAL A 315 11.62 -12.84 -12.59
N ALA A 316 11.67 -14.14 -12.94
CA ALA A 316 12.78 -14.71 -13.71
C ALA A 316 12.81 -14.26 -15.19
N GLN A 317 11.66 -13.88 -15.76
CA GLN A 317 11.56 -13.35 -17.13
C GLN A 317 11.94 -11.86 -17.23
N ASP A 318 11.90 -11.11 -16.11
CA ASP A 318 12.25 -9.69 -16.09
C ASP A 318 13.75 -9.49 -16.32
N SER A 319 14.11 -8.91 -17.47
CA SER A 319 15.51 -8.66 -17.88
C SER A 319 16.28 -7.74 -16.92
N ARG A 320 15.57 -6.82 -16.24
CA ARG A 320 16.13 -5.90 -15.24
C ARG A 320 16.85 -6.62 -14.10
N ASN A 321 16.43 -7.85 -13.78
CA ASN A 321 17.03 -8.67 -12.72
C ASN A 321 18.35 -9.30 -13.16
N ALA A 322 18.46 -9.66 -14.44
CA ALA A 322 19.67 -10.25 -15.00
C ALA A 322 20.81 -9.24 -15.12
N ASP A 323 20.49 -7.96 -15.37
CA ASP A 323 21.48 -6.91 -15.64
C ASP A 323 22.09 -6.29 -14.37
N LEU A 324 21.31 -6.15 -13.28
CA LEU A 324 21.75 -5.42 -12.08
C LEU A 324 22.30 -6.30 -10.97
N VAL A 325 21.83 -7.55 -10.83
CA VAL A 325 22.37 -8.49 -9.83
C VAL A 325 22.48 -9.92 -10.38
N PRO A 326 23.60 -10.25 -11.07
CA PRO A 326 23.76 -11.56 -11.70
C PRO A 326 23.82 -12.72 -10.70
N LYS A 327 24.25 -12.47 -9.45
CA LYS A 327 24.32 -13.50 -8.39
C LYS A 327 22.94 -13.89 -7.87
N ASP A 328 22.07 -12.92 -7.58
CA ASP A 328 20.70 -13.20 -7.11
C ASP A 328 19.84 -13.78 -8.24
N ALA A 329 20.08 -13.39 -9.50
CA ALA A 329 19.44 -14.01 -10.66
C ALA A 329 19.90 -15.47 -10.87
N ALA A 330 21.16 -15.80 -10.57
CA ALA A 330 21.64 -17.18 -10.59
C ALA A 330 20.96 -18.04 -9.53
N LEU A 331 20.78 -17.50 -8.31
CA LEU A 331 20.01 -18.16 -7.26
C LEU A 331 18.56 -18.40 -7.72
N LEU A 332 17.89 -17.38 -8.27
CA LEU A 332 16.54 -17.51 -8.79
C LEU A 332 16.44 -18.60 -9.87
N LYS A 333 17.41 -18.68 -10.80
CA LYS A 333 17.48 -19.74 -11.82
C LYS A 333 17.62 -21.13 -11.21
N GLN A 334 18.43 -21.29 -10.16
CA GLN A 334 18.57 -22.57 -9.46
C GLN A 334 17.23 -23.04 -8.86
N PHE A 335 16.39 -22.13 -8.38
CA PHE A 335 15.03 -22.47 -7.92
C PHE A 335 14.01 -22.68 -9.06
N THR A 336 14.21 -22.09 -10.24
CA THR A 336 13.32 -22.35 -11.40
C THR A 336 13.53 -23.76 -11.97
N ILE A 337 14.75 -24.28 -11.92
CA ILE A 337 15.10 -25.57 -12.48
C ILE A 337 14.79 -26.65 -11.42
N PRO A 338 14.12 -27.75 -11.79
CA PRO A 338 13.86 -28.87 -10.88
C PRO A 338 15.12 -29.72 -10.66
N GLU A 339 16.20 -29.10 -10.20
CA GLU A 339 17.46 -29.74 -9.84
C GLU A 339 17.69 -29.70 -8.33
N LEU A 340 18.41 -30.70 -7.82
CA LEU A 340 18.74 -30.79 -6.39
C LEU A 340 19.80 -29.75 -6.02
N MET A 341 19.59 -29.05 -4.92
CA MET A 341 20.55 -28.09 -4.39
C MET A 341 21.13 -28.55 -3.05
N ARG A 342 22.46 -28.58 -2.94
CA ARG A 342 23.11 -28.85 -1.65
C ARG A 342 23.20 -27.58 -0.83
N TRP A 343 22.63 -27.60 0.38
CA TRP A 343 22.61 -26.44 1.28
C TRP A 343 24.01 -25.88 1.59
N PRO A 344 25.05 -26.69 1.88
CA PRO A 344 26.38 -26.16 2.18
C PRO A 344 27.01 -25.36 1.01
N MET A 345 26.68 -25.73 -0.23
CA MET A 345 27.19 -25.05 -1.42
C MET A 345 26.50 -23.70 -1.63
N ILE A 346 25.20 -23.62 -1.33
CA ILE A 346 24.45 -22.35 -1.34
C ILE A 346 24.98 -21.43 -0.23
N GLU A 347 25.21 -21.96 0.96
CA GLU A 347 25.70 -21.18 2.09
C GLU A 347 27.09 -20.57 1.81
N GLN A 348 27.99 -21.31 1.17
CA GLN A 348 29.32 -20.79 0.81
C GLN A 348 29.28 -19.77 -0.33
N GLN A 349 28.43 -19.96 -1.33
CA GLN A 349 28.40 -19.08 -2.51
C GLN A 349 27.57 -17.81 -2.31
N TYR A 350 26.49 -17.93 -1.54
CA TYR A 350 25.51 -16.86 -1.34
C TYR A 350 25.50 -16.32 0.08
N GLY A 351 26.03 -17.04 1.08
CA GLY A 351 26.04 -16.60 2.48
C GLY A 351 26.69 -15.24 2.71
N ASP A 352 27.84 -14.97 2.08
CA ASP A 352 28.54 -13.69 2.22
C ASP A 352 27.79 -12.53 1.53
N HIS A 353 27.09 -12.83 0.43
CA HIS A 353 26.28 -11.83 -0.29
C HIS A 353 24.94 -11.56 0.41
N LEU A 354 24.34 -12.60 0.99
CA LEU A 354 23.09 -12.54 1.75
C LEU A 354 23.30 -11.81 3.08
N CYS A 355 24.41 -12.07 3.79
CA CYS A 355 24.76 -11.39 5.04
C CYS A 355 25.18 -9.92 4.85
N SER A 356 25.50 -9.51 3.61
CA SER A 356 25.79 -8.11 3.28
C SER A 356 24.52 -7.27 3.08
N THR A 357 23.33 -7.87 3.09
CA THR A 357 22.06 -7.17 2.88
C THR A 357 21.26 -7.05 4.17
N ASP A 358 20.59 -5.91 4.37
CA ASP A 358 19.76 -5.54 5.56
C ASP A 358 18.60 -6.50 5.91
N ILE A 359 18.50 -7.65 5.26
CA ILE A 359 17.35 -8.57 5.31
C ILE A 359 17.71 -9.88 6.00
N PHE A 360 19.00 -10.28 5.95
CA PHE A 360 19.51 -11.52 6.52
C PHE A 360 20.78 -11.25 7.32
N SER A 361 20.75 -11.50 8.63
CA SER A 361 21.95 -11.59 9.46
C SER A 361 22.12 -13.00 9.99
N LYS A 362 23.37 -13.50 10.00
CA LYS A 362 23.73 -14.84 10.49
C LYS A 362 23.68 -14.96 12.02
N THR A 363 23.67 -13.83 12.71
CA THR A 363 23.68 -13.73 14.18
C THR A 363 22.36 -13.16 14.65
N SER A 364 21.85 -13.64 15.79
CA SER A 364 20.70 -13.04 16.46
C SER A 364 21.06 -11.62 16.93
N ASP A 365 20.77 -10.61 16.10
CA ASP A 365 20.87 -9.22 16.52
C ASP A 365 19.71 -8.89 17.46
N ALA A 366 20.03 -8.24 18.57
CA ALA A 366 19.07 -7.85 19.62
C ALA A 366 17.99 -6.86 19.14
N THR A 367 18.11 -6.34 17.91
CA THR A 367 17.18 -5.38 17.29
C THR A 367 16.19 -6.02 16.32
N ASP A 368 16.41 -7.26 15.83
CA ASP A 368 15.51 -7.86 14.83
C ASP A 368 15.49 -9.42 14.88
N PRO A 369 14.72 -10.03 15.81
CA PRO A 369 14.68 -11.50 16.00
C PRO A 369 14.18 -12.27 14.76
N LYS A 370 13.50 -11.58 13.83
CA LYS A 370 12.96 -12.16 12.60
C LYS A 370 14.02 -12.41 11.52
N ALA A 371 15.20 -11.78 11.59
CA ALA A 371 16.26 -12.02 10.62
C ALA A 371 16.79 -13.47 10.68
N HIS A 372 16.90 -14.02 11.90
CA HIS A 372 17.28 -15.42 12.11
C HIS A 372 16.20 -16.39 11.63
N THR A 373 14.93 -16.10 11.96
CA THR A 373 13.79 -16.87 11.47
C THR A 373 13.71 -16.90 9.94
N ARG A 374 14.09 -15.81 9.26
CA ARG A 374 14.17 -15.77 7.79
C ARG A 374 15.29 -16.65 7.25
N TYR A 375 16.43 -16.74 7.94
CA TYR A 375 17.52 -17.63 7.55
C TYR A 375 17.12 -19.11 7.71
N GLU A 376 16.49 -19.47 8.83
CA GLU A 376 15.94 -20.81 9.04
C GLU A 376 14.83 -21.13 8.02
N ALA A 377 13.96 -20.17 7.73
CA ALA A 377 12.94 -20.31 6.69
C ALA A 377 13.56 -20.59 5.32
N LEU A 378 14.64 -19.90 4.94
CA LEU A 378 15.35 -20.17 3.69
C LEU A 378 15.87 -21.61 3.65
N ARG A 379 16.46 -22.10 4.75
CA ARG A 379 16.92 -23.49 4.88
C ARG A 379 15.76 -24.48 4.70
N HIS A 380 14.64 -24.25 5.39
CA HIS A 380 13.45 -25.09 5.23
C HIS A 380 12.92 -25.10 3.78
N ARG A 381 12.98 -23.97 3.07
CA ARG A 381 12.53 -23.86 1.67
C ARG A 381 13.43 -24.62 0.70
N VAL A 382 14.74 -24.58 0.89
CA VAL A 382 15.68 -25.38 0.09
C VAL A 382 15.41 -26.87 0.28
N ILE A 383 15.20 -27.31 1.53
CA ILE A 383 14.85 -28.70 1.85
C ILE A 383 13.51 -29.09 1.19
N GLU A 384 12.50 -28.22 1.29
CA GLU A 384 11.19 -28.43 0.66
C GLU A 384 11.30 -28.56 -0.87
N HIS A 385 12.08 -27.71 -1.52
CA HIS A 385 12.36 -27.80 -2.96
C HIS A 385 13.01 -29.12 -3.32
N ASN A 386 14.04 -29.54 -2.58
CA ASN A 386 14.72 -30.81 -2.79
C ASN A 386 13.77 -32.00 -2.65
N VAL A 387 12.93 -32.03 -1.61
CA VAL A 387 11.93 -33.10 -1.42
C VAL A 387 10.93 -33.13 -2.58
N ARG A 388 10.50 -31.97 -3.09
CA ARG A 388 9.60 -31.89 -4.26
C ARG A 388 10.26 -32.40 -5.54
N VAL A 389 11.51 -32.02 -5.79
CA VAL A 389 12.30 -32.51 -6.92
C VAL A 389 12.40 -34.04 -6.82
N ILE A 390 12.76 -34.57 -5.65
CA ILE A 390 12.85 -36.00 -5.41
C ILE A 390 11.51 -36.69 -5.66
N ALA A 391 10.39 -36.12 -5.20
CA ALA A 391 9.05 -36.67 -5.42
C ALA A 391 8.63 -36.73 -6.90
N ARG A 392 9.18 -35.87 -7.76
CA ARG A 392 8.93 -35.90 -9.22
C ARG A 392 9.73 -36.99 -9.93
N TYR A 393 10.97 -37.24 -9.51
CA TYR A 393 11.87 -38.16 -10.20
C TYR A 393 11.93 -39.56 -9.61
N TYR A 394 11.67 -39.72 -8.31
CA TYR A 394 11.79 -40.99 -7.59
C TYR A 394 10.41 -41.52 -7.19
N THR A 395 10.14 -42.78 -7.51
CA THR A 395 8.96 -43.51 -7.01
C THR A 395 9.20 -44.05 -5.60
N ARG A 396 10.39 -44.63 -5.37
CA ARG A 396 10.86 -45.14 -4.08
C ARG A 396 12.32 -44.75 -3.86
N ILE A 397 12.64 -44.32 -2.65
CA ILE A 397 14.01 -43.98 -2.23
C ILE A 397 14.32 -44.61 -0.88
N THR A 398 15.59 -45.01 -0.69
CA THR A 398 16.08 -45.49 0.60
C THR A 398 16.40 -44.31 1.52
N PHE A 399 16.14 -44.47 2.81
CA PHE A 399 16.33 -43.43 3.83
C PHE A 399 17.78 -42.92 3.93
N PRO A 400 18.83 -43.77 3.87
CA PRO A 400 20.22 -43.32 3.88
C PRO A 400 20.60 -42.47 2.66
N ARG A 401 20.01 -42.78 1.49
CA ARG A 401 20.26 -41.97 0.29
C ARG A 401 19.53 -40.63 0.38
N LEU A 402 18.35 -40.62 0.97
CA LEU A 402 17.56 -39.39 1.15
C LEU A 402 18.24 -38.40 2.11
N THR A 403 18.80 -38.89 3.22
CA THR A 403 19.55 -38.06 4.17
C THR A 403 20.83 -37.49 3.56
N GLU A 404 21.54 -38.26 2.74
CA GLU A 404 22.72 -37.78 1.98
C GLU A 404 22.36 -36.68 0.97
N LEU A 405 21.18 -36.75 0.35
CA LEU A 405 20.74 -35.72 -0.61
C LEU A 405 20.24 -34.44 0.07
N LEU A 406 19.75 -34.55 1.30
CA LEU A 406 19.21 -33.43 2.07
C LEU A 406 20.22 -32.82 3.05
N ASP A 407 21.36 -33.47 3.29
CA ASP A 407 22.37 -33.10 4.30
C ASP A 407 21.74 -32.91 5.70
N LEU A 408 20.81 -33.80 6.08
CA LEU A 408 20.07 -33.76 7.35
C LEU A 408 20.19 -35.08 8.12
N SER A 409 19.94 -35.00 9.43
CA SER A 409 19.81 -36.21 10.26
C SER A 409 18.55 -37.00 9.90
N GLU A 410 18.55 -38.29 10.28
CA GLU A 410 17.42 -39.19 10.03
C GLU A 410 16.12 -38.70 10.70
N GLU A 411 16.21 -38.25 11.95
CA GLU A 411 15.06 -37.78 12.74
C GLU A 411 14.46 -36.48 12.20
N GLU A 412 15.32 -35.53 11.82
CA GLU A 412 14.88 -34.26 11.23
C GLU A 412 14.22 -34.48 9.87
N THR A 413 14.80 -35.34 9.03
CA THR A 413 14.26 -35.67 7.70
C THR A 413 12.85 -36.24 7.81
N GLU A 414 12.61 -37.14 8.77
CA GLU A 414 11.28 -37.69 9.02
C GLU A 414 10.27 -36.62 9.46
N LYS A 415 10.68 -35.73 10.36
CA LYS A 415 9.82 -34.65 10.84
C LYS A 415 9.41 -33.71 9.70
N TYR A 416 10.35 -33.31 8.85
CA TYR A 416 10.06 -32.44 7.71
C TYR A 416 9.16 -33.09 6.67
N ILE A 417 9.38 -34.36 6.33
CA ILE A 417 8.49 -35.07 5.39
C ILE A 417 7.08 -35.17 5.99
N SER A 418 6.97 -35.44 7.29
CA SER A 418 5.67 -35.51 7.99
C SER A 418 4.92 -34.18 7.95
N ASP A 419 5.63 -33.08 8.18
CA ASP A 419 5.06 -31.73 8.07
C ASP A 419 4.60 -31.39 6.64
N LEU A 420 5.39 -31.78 5.63
CA LEU A 420 5.07 -31.54 4.22
C LEU A 420 3.86 -32.35 3.73
N VAL A 421 3.73 -33.60 4.19
CA VAL A 421 2.57 -34.46 3.93
C VAL A 421 1.32 -33.91 4.62
N THR A 422 1.45 -33.42 5.86
CA THR A 422 0.33 -32.79 6.60
C THR A 422 -0.16 -31.52 5.90
N LYS A 423 0.77 -30.71 5.35
CA LYS A 423 0.46 -29.53 4.52
C LYS A 423 -0.07 -29.88 3.11
N LYS A 424 -0.16 -31.18 2.76
CA LYS A 424 -0.60 -31.69 1.45
C LYS A 424 0.23 -31.18 0.26
N THR A 425 1.48 -30.76 0.50
CA THR A 425 2.37 -30.26 -0.55
C THR A 425 2.97 -31.39 -1.38
N VAL A 426 3.25 -32.53 -0.74
CA VAL A 426 3.82 -33.73 -1.35
C VAL A 426 3.13 -34.95 -0.76
N TYR A 427 2.86 -35.95 -1.60
CA TYR A 427 2.44 -37.27 -1.13
C TYR A 427 3.67 -38.14 -0.85
N ALA A 428 3.81 -38.62 0.39
CA ALA A 428 4.86 -39.55 0.76
C ALA A 428 4.34 -40.55 1.80
N ARG A 429 4.81 -41.79 1.72
CA ARG A 429 4.62 -42.82 2.74
C ARG A 429 5.98 -43.30 3.23
N ILE A 430 6.17 -43.28 4.54
CA ILE A 430 7.42 -43.70 5.19
C ILE A 430 7.21 -45.10 5.78
N ASP A 431 8.06 -46.04 5.37
CA ASP A 431 8.18 -47.35 5.99
C ASP A 431 9.40 -47.35 6.92
N ARG A 432 9.15 -47.22 8.23
CA ARG A 432 10.21 -47.09 9.25
C ARG A 432 11.07 -48.36 9.38
N PRO A 433 10.51 -49.59 9.49
CA PRO A 433 11.31 -50.81 9.53
C PRO A 433 12.12 -51.05 8.26
N ALA A 434 11.51 -50.85 7.08
CA ALA A 434 12.20 -51.09 5.80
C ALA A 434 13.15 -49.96 5.39
N ARG A 435 13.08 -48.80 6.05
CA ARG A 435 13.84 -47.57 5.71
C ARG A 435 13.64 -47.14 4.26
N VAL A 436 12.41 -47.18 3.77
CA VAL A 436 12.03 -46.78 2.41
C VAL A 436 10.95 -45.72 2.46
N VAL A 437 11.10 -44.67 1.65
CA VAL A 437 10.08 -43.66 1.39
C VAL A 437 9.53 -43.86 -0.01
N SER A 438 8.22 -44.03 -0.12
CA SER A 438 7.52 -44.08 -1.41
C SER A 438 6.76 -42.79 -1.66
N PHE A 439 7.04 -42.13 -2.80
CA PHE A 439 6.34 -40.93 -3.27
C PHE A 439 5.20 -41.27 -4.25
N GLU A 440 5.07 -42.54 -4.61
CA GLU A 440 4.02 -43.03 -5.51
C GLU A 440 2.65 -43.05 -4.83
N VAL A 441 1.69 -42.33 -5.42
CA VAL A 441 0.27 -42.45 -5.05
C VAL A 441 -0.21 -43.85 -5.46
N LYS A 442 -0.84 -44.58 -4.53
CA LYS A 442 -1.40 -45.90 -4.84
C LYS A 442 -2.51 -45.73 -5.88
N ARG A 443 -2.23 -46.15 -7.11
CA ARG A 443 -3.18 -46.06 -8.22
C ARG A 443 -4.24 -47.15 -8.09
N GLY A 444 -5.48 -46.77 -8.37
CA GLY A 444 -6.57 -47.74 -8.54
C GLY A 444 -6.42 -48.52 -9.86
N PRO A 445 -7.03 -49.71 -9.99
CA PRO A 445 -7.11 -50.41 -11.28
C PRO A 445 -7.72 -49.53 -12.38
N ASP A 446 -8.70 -48.70 -12.04
CA ASP A 446 -9.38 -47.80 -12.98
C ASP A 446 -8.44 -46.71 -13.52
N GLU A 447 -7.63 -46.09 -12.66
CA GLU A 447 -6.66 -45.05 -13.07
C GLU A 447 -5.60 -45.60 -14.02
N ILE A 448 -5.16 -46.85 -13.82
CA ILE A 448 -4.20 -47.53 -14.71
C ILE A 448 -4.85 -47.79 -16.08
N LEU A 449 -6.12 -48.20 -16.10
CA LEU A 449 -6.86 -48.40 -17.35
C LEU A 449 -7.08 -47.09 -18.09
N ASP A 450 -7.36 -45.99 -17.39
CA ASP A 450 -7.51 -44.67 -17.98
C ASP A 450 -6.20 -44.13 -18.56
N GLU A 451 -5.08 -44.27 -17.85
CA GLU A 451 -3.75 -43.90 -18.34
C GLU A 451 -3.33 -44.73 -19.56
N TRP A 452 -3.63 -46.03 -19.53
CA TRP A 452 -3.40 -46.92 -20.68
C TRP A 452 -4.29 -46.52 -21.87
N GLY A 453 -5.56 -46.22 -21.62
CA GLY A 453 -6.49 -45.72 -22.64
C GLY A 453 -6.03 -44.40 -23.26
N ASN A 454 -5.53 -43.47 -22.44
CA ASN A 454 -4.96 -42.21 -22.90
C ASN A 454 -3.67 -42.42 -23.70
N SER A 455 -2.81 -43.34 -23.27
CA SER A 455 -1.60 -43.71 -24.00
C SER A 455 -1.90 -44.34 -25.35
N MET A 456 -2.91 -45.22 -25.42
CA MET A 456 -3.37 -45.82 -26.66
C MET A 456 -3.97 -44.78 -27.61
N ARG A 457 -4.75 -43.83 -27.08
CA ARG A 457 -5.27 -42.70 -27.86
C ARG A 457 -4.13 -41.82 -28.39
N GLY A 458 -3.12 -41.54 -27.57
CA GLY A 458 -1.93 -40.80 -27.97
C GLY A 458 -1.15 -41.52 -29.07
N LEU A 459 -0.98 -42.84 -28.96
CA LEU A 459 -0.32 -43.67 -29.97
C LEU A 459 -1.08 -43.68 -31.29
N LEU A 460 -2.41 -43.84 -31.26
CA LEU A 460 -3.25 -43.78 -32.47
C LEU A 460 -3.17 -42.40 -33.13
N GLY A 461 -3.22 -41.32 -32.35
CA GLY A 461 -3.06 -39.96 -32.87
C GLY A 461 -1.67 -39.71 -33.49
N LEU A 462 -0.60 -40.25 -32.89
CA LEU A 462 0.73 -40.21 -33.48
C LEU A 462 0.81 -41.02 -34.78
N LEU A 463 0.16 -42.19 -34.84
CA LEU A 463 0.14 -43.05 -36.02
C LEU A 463 -0.61 -42.40 -37.19
N GLU A 464 -1.75 -41.76 -36.92
CA GLU A 464 -2.48 -40.96 -37.91
C GLU A 464 -1.65 -39.77 -38.41
N ARG A 465 -0.96 -39.06 -37.51
CA ARG A 465 -0.08 -37.95 -37.87
C ARG A 465 1.09 -38.41 -38.74
N VAL A 466 1.72 -39.53 -38.41
CA VAL A 466 2.78 -40.14 -39.23
C VAL A 466 2.22 -40.57 -40.58
N GLY A 467 1.03 -41.16 -40.62
CA GLY A 467 0.36 -41.54 -41.87
C GLY A 467 0.13 -40.34 -42.80
N HIS A 468 -0.37 -39.22 -42.28
CA HIS A 468 -0.52 -37.99 -43.06
C HIS A 468 0.83 -37.39 -43.50
N LEU A 469 1.85 -37.44 -42.64
CA LEU A 469 3.20 -36.98 -43.00
C LEU A 469 3.80 -37.84 -44.12
N MET A 470 3.64 -39.16 -44.06
CA MET A 470 4.08 -40.09 -45.10
C MET A 470 3.33 -39.85 -46.42
N GLN A 471 2.01 -39.66 -46.39
CA GLN A 471 1.24 -39.33 -47.60
C GLN A 471 1.68 -38.00 -48.21
N ARG A 472 1.94 -36.99 -47.37
CA ARG A 472 2.45 -35.69 -47.83
C ARG A 472 3.84 -35.81 -48.44
N GLU A 473 4.74 -36.58 -47.82
CA GLU A 473 6.06 -36.87 -48.40
C GLU A 473 5.96 -37.66 -49.69
N GLU A 474 5.09 -38.66 -49.77
CA GLU A 474 4.90 -39.46 -51.00
C GLU A 474 4.37 -38.59 -52.15
N MET A 475 3.45 -37.67 -51.87
CA MET A 475 3.02 -36.66 -52.87
C MET A 475 4.16 -35.74 -53.27
N MET A 476 4.99 -35.27 -52.33
CA MET A 476 6.15 -34.43 -52.64
C MET A 476 7.24 -35.17 -53.43
N ALA A 477 7.51 -36.44 -53.10
CA ALA A 477 8.46 -37.29 -53.82
C ALA A 477 7.97 -37.65 -55.23
N ARG A 478 6.65 -37.74 -55.44
CA ARG A 478 6.05 -37.89 -56.78
C ARG A 478 6.08 -36.60 -57.60
N ILE A 479 6.11 -35.44 -56.96
CA ILE A 479 6.19 -34.12 -57.60
C ILE A 479 7.66 -33.74 -57.88
N GLN A 480 8.61 -34.21 -57.08
CA GLN A 480 10.03 -34.10 -57.42
C GLN A 480 10.33 -34.95 -58.66
N PRO A 481 10.85 -34.36 -59.76
CA PRO A 481 11.33 -35.16 -60.88
C PRO A 481 12.48 -36.02 -60.36
N GLY A 482 12.40 -37.35 -60.61
CA GLY A 482 13.50 -38.26 -60.29
C GLY A 482 14.83 -37.75 -60.86
N PRO A 483 15.98 -38.07 -60.24
CA PRO A 483 17.27 -37.54 -60.68
C PRO A 483 17.46 -37.86 -62.17
N GLU A 484 17.61 -36.80 -62.98
CA GLU A 484 17.90 -36.91 -64.40
C GLU A 484 19.10 -37.86 -64.57
N LYS A 485 18.95 -38.88 -65.42
CA LYS A 485 20.05 -39.71 -65.87
C LYS A 485 21.06 -38.82 -66.58
N GLU A 486 22.12 -38.41 -65.88
CA GLU A 486 23.29 -37.78 -66.49
C GLU A 486 23.88 -38.71 -67.55
N GLY A 487 23.97 -38.19 -68.78
CA GLY A 487 24.46 -38.91 -69.94
C GLY A 487 25.94 -39.26 -69.83
N LYS A 488 26.27 -40.55 -69.78
CA LYS A 488 27.57 -41.06 -70.21
C LYS A 488 27.61 -41.15 -71.74
N LYS A 489 27.96 -40.03 -72.40
CA LYS A 489 28.65 -40.09 -73.70
C LYS A 489 30.08 -40.57 -73.45
N VAL A 490 30.30 -41.88 -73.46
CA VAL A 490 31.65 -42.42 -73.66
C VAL A 490 31.96 -42.29 -75.15
N LYS A 491 32.88 -41.39 -75.49
CA LYS A 491 33.55 -41.35 -76.79
C LYS A 491 34.18 -42.73 -77.03
N ALA A 492 33.74 -43.40 -78.08
CA ALA A 492 34.52 -44.47 -78.69
C ALA A 492 35.79 -43.85 -79.28
N ALA A 493 36.94 -44.30 -78.80
CA ALA A 493 38.23 -44.11 -79.44
C ALA A 493 38.77 -45.50 -79.80
N SER A 494 39.11 -45.64 -81.07
CA SER A 494 39.62 -46.81 -81.80
C SER A 494 38.57 -47.76 -82.37
#